data_AF-A0A444YQD6-F1
#
_entry.id   AF-A0A444YQD6-F1
#
_cell.length_a   1.000
_cell.length_b   1.000
_cell.length_c   1.000
_cell.angle_alpha   90.00
_cell.angle_beta   90.00
_cell.angle_gamma   90.00
#
_symmetry.space_group_name_H-M   'P 1'
#
loop_
_entity.id
_entity.type
_entity.pdbx_description
1 polymer ?
#
loop_
_entity_poly.entity_id
_entity_poly.type
_entity_poly.pdbx_seq_one_letter_code
_entity_poly.pdbx_strand_id
1 'polypeptide(L)'
;MCFRLIKRSDLKAQCIKYIHSQPVNSISDELHGGSLPITTIEEVLDKTNETSCWILATVVSIEVGGSDWYYASCKICPRKVKENKGRYLCEHCGKVGFNARTYI
;
A
#
# COMPACT_ATOMS: atom_id res chain seq x y z
N MET A 1 12.59 -5.62 -9.99
CA MET A 1 11.16 -5.31 -9.90
C MET A 1 11.03 -3.78 -9.86
N CYS A 2 10.40 -3.15 -10.84
CA CYS A 2 10.29 -1.68 -10.92
C CYS A 2 8.85 -1.25 -10.68
N PHE A 3 8.64 -0.32 -9.76
CA PHE A 3 7.34 0.28 -9.47
C PHE A 3 7.25 1.63 -10.17
N ARG A 4 6.17 1.87 -10.93
CA ARG A 4 5.91 3.15 -11.61
C ARG A 4 4.97 4.01 -10.78
N LEU A 5 5.25 5.31 -10.68
CA LEU A 5 4.40 6.29 -10.02
C LEU A 5 3.06 6.41 -10.76
N ILE A 6 1.95 6.10 -10.09
CA ILE A 6 0.59 6.39 -10.55
C ILE A 6 0.16 7.71 -9.91
N LYS A 7 -0.18 8.70 -10.73
CA LYS A 7 -0.69 10.00 -10.26
C LYS A 7 -1.96 9.79 -9.41
N ARG A 8 -1.97 10.42 -8.24
CA ARG A 8 -3.04 10.32 -7.24
C ARG A 8 -4.29 11.03 -7.75
N SER A 9 -5.31 10.27 -8.13
CA SER A 9 -6.70 10.75 -8.32
C SER A 9 -7.62 9.89 -7.46
N ASP A 10 -8.34 10.52 -6.53
CA ASP A 10 -9.34 10.04 -5.56
C ASP A 10 -9.94 8.63 -5.76
N LEU A 11 -9.13 7.57 -5.58
CA LEU A 11 -9.61 6.22 -5.80
C LEU A 11 -9.19 5.30 -4.65
N LYS A 12 -10.22 4.61 -4.12
CA LYS A 12 -10.19 3.46 -3.22
C LYS A 12 -8.96 2.58 -3.48
N ALA A 13 -8.44 1.95 -2.41
CA ALA A 13 -7.31 1.02 -2.39
C ALA A 13 -7.11 0.31 -3.75
N GLN A 14 -6.14 0.79 -4.53
CA GLN A 14 -5.85 0.22 -5.84
C GLN A 14 -4.95 -1.01 -5.66
N CYS A 15 -5.28 -2.08 -6.38
CA CYS A 15 -4.43 -3.28 -6.44
C CYS A 15 -3.10 -2.95 -7.14
N ILE A 16 -1.98 -3.40 -6.56
CA ILE A 16 -0.66 -3.34 -7.20
C ILE A 16 -0.76 -4.17 -8.49
N LYS A 17 -0.55 -3.54 -9.65
CA LYS A 17 -0.52 -4.22 -10.95
C LYS A 17 0.92 -4.53 -11.36
N TYR A 18 1.13 -5.71 -11.93
CA TYR A 18 2.38 -6.09 -12.59
C TYR A 18 2.64 -5.18 -13.79
N ILE A 19 3.86 -4.63 -13.90
CA ILE A 19 4.27 -3.78 -15.02
C ILE A 19 5.16 -4.60 -15.94
N HIS A 20 4.75 -4.75 -17.20
CA HIS A 20 5.36 -5.65 -18.20
C HIS A 20 6.71 -5.15 -18.77
N SER A 21 7.12 -3.92 -18.49
CA SER A 21 8.38 -3.36 -19.01
C SER A 21 9.02 -2.37 -18.05
N GLN A 22 10.36 -2.38 -18.02
CA GLN A 22 11.18 -1.39 -17.33
C GLN A 22 11.15 -0.07 -18.12
N PRO A 23 11.03 1.09 -17.46
CA PRO A 23 11.23 2.37 -18.13
C PRO A 23 12.68 2.49 -18.62
N VAL A 24 12.87 3.14 -19.77
CA VAL A 24 14.17 3.33 -20.43
C VAL A 24 15.03 4.40 -19.71
N ASN A 25 14.41 5.23 -18.89
CA ASN A 25 15.07 6.30 -18.13
C ASN A 25 15.36 5.85 -16.70
N SER A 26 16.46 6.35 -16.11
CA SER A 26 16.71 6.16 -14.68
C SER A 26 15.62 6.86 -13.87
N ILE A 27 15.10 6.18 -12.85
CA ILE A 27 14.14 6.74 -11.90
C ILE A 27 14.72 8.00 -11.24
N SER A 28 16.04 8.07 -11.05
CA SER A 28 16.71 9.29 -10.55
C SER A 28 16.46 10.48 -11.48
N ASP A 29 16.52 10.30 -12.79
CA ASP A 29 16.46 11.39 -13.76
C ASP A 29 15.03 11.95 -13.86
N GLU A 30 14.01 11.10 -13.70
CA GLU A 30 12.61 11.52 -13.58
C GLU A 30 12.33 12.27 -12.27
N LEU A 31 12.99 11.89 -11.18
CA LEU A 31 12.82 12.49 -9.86
C LEU A 31 13.58 13.81 -9.73
N HIS A 32 14.77 13.93 -10.33
CA HIS A 32 15.55 15.17 -10.41
C HIS A 32 14.95 16.18 -11.39
N GLY A 33 14.28 15.71 -12.46
CA GLY A 33 13.58 16.56 -13.42
C GLY A 33 12.23 17.11 -12.93
N GLY A 34 11.72 16.61 -11.79
CA GLY A 34 10.43 16.97 -11.22
C GLY A 34 10.55 17.68 -9.87
N SER A 35 9.69 18.67 -9.64
CA SER A 35 9.59 19.51 -8.43
C SER A 35 9.14 18.75 -7.14
N LEU A 36 9.50 17.48 -6.97
CA LEU A 36 9.15 16.70 -5.78
C LEU A 36 10.32 16.75 -4.79
N PRO A 37 10.14 17.29 -3.57
CA PRO A 37 11.18 17.27 -2.56
C PRO A 37 11.36 15.84 -2.07
N ILE A 38 12.42 15.18 -2.52
CA ILE A 38 12.86 13.88 -2.03
C ILE A 38 13.58 14.10 -0.70
N THR A 39 13.21 13.33 0.31
CA THR A 39 13.86 13.31 1.62
C THR A 39 14.59 11.99 1.83
N THR A 40 15.71 12.04 2.55
CA THR A 40 16.42 10.82 2.98
C THR A 40 15.70 10.16 4.16
N ILE A 41 16.04 8.90 4.44
CA ILE A 41 15.49 8.18 5.61
C ILE A 41 15.95 8.87 6.91
N GLU A 42 17.20 9.30 6.97
CA GLU A 42 17.80 9.99 8.13
C GLU A 42 17.03 11.29 8.43
N GLU A 43 16.78 12.12 7.42
CA GLU A 43 16.00 13.36 7.57
C GLU A 43 14.56 13.12 8.03
N VAL A 44 13.98 11.95 7.73
CA VAL A 44 12.62 11.59 8.17
C VAL A 44 12.64 11.14 9.62
N LEU A 45 13.67 10.41 10.05
CA LEU A 45 13.82 9.97 11.44
C LEU A 45 14.04 11.14 12.41
N ASP A 46 14.65 12.22 11.95
CA ASP A 46 14.91 13.41 12.77
C ASP A 46 13.68 14.34 12.94
N LYS A 47 12.57 14.07 12.23
CA LYS A 47 11.37 14.93 12.31
C LYS A 47 10.55 14.61 13.54
N THR A 48 10.14 15.68 14.24
CA THR A 48 9.29 15.60 15.44
C THR A 48 7.80 15.74 15.15
N ASN A 49 7.44 16.19 13.94
CA ASN A 49 6.05 16.40 13.53
C ASN A 49 5.67 15.46 12.38
N GLU A 50 4.41 15.04 12.35
CA GLU A 50 3.86 14.24 11.25
C GLU A 50 3.92 15.04 9.94
N THR A 51 4.56 14.47 8.91
CA THR A 51 4.68 15.10 7.60
C THR A 51 4.58 14.08 6.47
N SER A 52 4.13 14.53 5.30
CA SER A 52 4.16 13.74 4.08
C SER A 52 5.45 14.02 3.32
N CYS A 53 6.17 12.97 2.92
CA CYS A 53 7.43 13.09 2.19
C CYS A 53 7.58 12.03 1.10
N TRP A 54 8.50 12.27 0.17
CA TRP A 54 8.87 11.32 -0.87
C TRP A 54 10.24 10.75 -0.56
N ILE A 55 10.39 9.43 -0.55
CA ILE A 55 11.67 8.77 -0.29
C ILE A 55 12.00 7.88 -1.49
N LEU A 56 13.20 8.05 -2.04
CA LEU A 56 13.76 7.10 -2.99
C LEU A 56 14.50 6.01 -2.21
N ALA A 57 13.97 4.80 -2.20
CA ALA A 57 14.54 3.68 -1.45
C ALA A 57 14.47 2.36 -2.23
N THR A 58 15.35 1.43 -1.88
CA THR A 58 15.30 0.05 -2.36
C THR A 58 14.56 -0.81 -1.34
N VAL A 59 13.61 -1.62 -1.80
CA VAL A 59 12.96 -2.62 -0.95
C VAL A 59 13.96 -3.73 -0.66
N VAL A 60 14.49 -3.78 0.57
CA VAL A 60 15.50 -4.78 0.99
C VAL A 60 14.85 -6.12 1.35
N SER A 61 13.71 -6.08 2.05
CA SER A 61 12.99 -7.27 2.49
C SER A 61 11.49 -6.98 2.63
N ILE A 62 10.69 -8.04 2.56
CA ILE A 62 9.27 -8.02 2.89
C ILE A 62 9.04 -9.11 3.95
N GLU A 63 8.51 -8.74 5.10
CA GLU A 63 8.21 -9.69 6.17
C GLU A 63 6.88 -10.41 5.88
N VAL A 64 6.97 -11.59 5.26
CA VAL A 64 5.79 -12.40 4.86
C VAL A 64 5.42 -13.46 5.93
N GLY A 65 6.25 -13.63 6.96
CA GLY A 65 6.08 -14.68 7.96
C GLY A 65 4.99 -14.43 9.02
N GLY A 66 4.56 -13.19 9.20
CA GLY A 66 3.50 -12.84 10.16
C GLY A 66 2.09 -12.95 9.56
N SER A 67 1.05 -13.05 10.38
CA SER A 67 -0.35 -12.95 9.93
C SER A 67 -0.78 -11.52 9.57
N ASP A 68 0.15 -10.58 9.53
CA ASP A 68 -0.13 -9.14 9.53
C ASP A 68 0.11 -8.45 8.18
N TRP A 69 0.65 -9.17 7.18
CA TRP A 69 0.87 -8.62 5.82
C TRP A 69 -0.43 -8.49 5.01
N TYR A 70 -1.51 -9.13 5.45
CA TYR A 70 -2.83 -9.02 4.86
C TYR A 70 -3.91 -9.06 5.94
N TYR A 71 -5.10 -8.57 5.60
CA TYR A 71 -6.26 -8.71 6.46
C TYR A 71 -7.51 -8.88 5.61
N ALA A 72 -8.47 -9.66 6.12
CA ALA A 72 -9.80 -9.67 5.54
C ALA A 72 -10.42 -8.27 5.70
N SER A 73 -10.95 -7.72 4.61
CA SER A 73 -11.59 -6.40 4.58
C SER A 73 -13.08 -6.49 4.24
N CYS A 74 -13.84 -5.47 4.63
CA CYS A 74 -15.26 -5.39 4.31
C CYS A 74 -15.44 -5.16 2.80
N LYS A 75 -16.45 -5.81 2.18
CA LYS A 75 -16.75 -5.62 0.75
C LYS A 75 -17.26 -4.20 0.40
N ILE A 76 -17.70 -3.44 1.40
CA ILE A 76 -18.32 -2.11 1.21
C ILE A 76 -17.38 -0.97 1.62
N CYS A 77 -16.53 -1.20 2.62
CA CYS A 77 -15.59 -0.19 3.13
C CYS A 77 -14.19 -0.81 3.31
N PRO A 78 -13.10 -0.03 3.24
CA PRO A 78 -11.74 -0.58 3.27
C PRO A 78 -11.26 -1.04 4.66
N ARG A 79 -12.16 -1.16 5.65
CA ARG A 79 -11.82 -1.50 7.04
C ARG A 79 -11.66 -3.00 7.23
N LYS A 80 -10.77 -3.38 8.16
CA LYS A 80 -10.57 -4.75 8.62
C LYS A 80 -11.84 -5.31 9.27
N VAL A 81 -12.18 -6.55 8.93
CA VAL A 81 -13.30 -7.29 9.53
C VAL A 81 -12.80 -8.21 10.65
N LYS A 82 -13.67 -8.49 11.61
CA LYS A 82 -13.41 -9.49 12.66
C LYS A 82 -13.98 -10.84 12.26
N GLU A 83 -13.24 -11.89 12.52
CA GLU A 83 -13.79 -13.24 12.41
C GLU A 83 -14.72 -13.51 13.60
N ASN A 84 -15.89 -14.07 13.30
CA ASN A 84 -16.90 -14.46 14.28
C ASN A 84 -17.51 -15.79 13.82
N LYS A 85 -17.07 -16.90 14.42
CA LYS A 85 -17.57 -18.26 14.16
C LYS A 85 -17.59 -18.62 12.66
N GLY A 86 -16.48 -18.40 11.95
CA GLY A 86 -16.35 -18.69 10.51
C GLY A 86 -17.07 -17.69 9.59
N ARG A 87 -17.49 -16.54 10.11
CA ARG A 87 -18.04 -15.41 9.35
C ARG A 87 -17.22 -14.16 9.61
N TYR A 88 -17.32 -13.19 8.72
CA TYR A 88 -16.65 -11.90 8.88
C TYR A 88 -17.65 -10.80 9.24
N LEU A 89 -17.43 -10.11 10.35
CA LEU A 89 -18.22 -8.96 10.78
C LEU A 89 -17.44 -7.66 10.54
N CYS A 90 -18.05 -6.74 9.82
CA CYS A 90 -17.58 -5.36 9.77
C CYS A 90 -18.28 -4.54 10.87
N GLU A 91 -17.55 -4.15 11.91
CA GLU A 91 -18.08 -3.35 13.02
C GLU A 91 -18.57 -1.97 12.56
N HIS A 92 -17.92 -1.39 11.55
CA HIS A 92 -18.30 -0.07 11.03
C HIS A 92 -19.60 -0.10 10.21
N CYS A 93 -19.82 -1.16 9.43
CA CYS A 93 -21.01 -1.28 8.60
C CYS A 93 -22.16 -2.03 9.29
N GLY A 94 -21.88 -2.73 10.40
CA GLY A 94 -22.82 -3.63 11.07
C GLY A 94 -23.20 -4.86 10.24
N LYS A 95 -22.45 -5.19 9.18
CA LYS A 95 -22.79 -6.26 8.24
C LYS A 95 -21.94 -7.51 8.48
N VAL A 96 -22.60 -8.67 8.50
CA VAL A 96 -21.98 -9.99 8.53
C VAL A 96 -21.87 -10.52 7.10
N GLY A 97 -20.65 -10.76 6.63
CA GLY A 97 -20.36 -11.44 5.37
C GLY A 97 -20.16 -12.94 5.58
N PHE A 98 -20.65 -13.74 4.64
CA PHE A 98 -20.35 -15.18 4.55
C PHE A 98 -19.08 -15.40 3.72
N ASN A 99 -18.37 -16.50 4.01
CA ASN A 99 -17.23 -16.95 3.22
C ASN A 99 -17.61 -17.06 1.74
N ALA A 100 -17.01 -16.21 0.89
CA ALA A 100 -16.78 -16.59 -0.49
C ALA A 100 -15.48 -17.39 -0.46
N ARG A 101 -15.54 -18.64 -0.90
CA ARG A 101 -14.43 -19.60 -0.97
C ARG A 101 -13.11 -18.89 -1.34
N THR A 102 -12.12 -19.02 -0.47
CA THR A 102 -10.75 -18.58 -0.71
C THR A 102 -10.22 -19.31 -1.93
N TYR A 103 -10.04 -18.60 -3.04
CA TYR A 103 -9.08 -19.01 -4.07
C TYR A 103 -7.83 -18.19 -3.79
N ILE A 104 -6.79 -18.90 -3.37
CA ILE A 104 -5.42 -18.42 -3.33
C ILE A 104 -4.97 -18.23 -4.79
#